data_AF-A0A0F9A2U2-F1
#
_entry.id   AF-A0A0F9A2U2-F1
#
_cell.length_a   1.000
_cell.length_b   1.000
_cell.length_c   1.000
_cell.angle_alpha   90.00
_cell.angle_beta   90.00
_cell.angle_gamma   90.00
#
_symmetry.space_group_name_H-M   'P 1'
#
loop_
_entity.id
_entity.type
_entity.pdbx_description
1 polymer ?
#
loop_
_entity_poly.entity_id
_entity_poly.type
_entity_poly.pdbx_seq_one_letter_code
_entity_poly.pdbx_strand_id
1 'polypeptide(L)'
;AMVLKASRVISGEILLGSLLEKMMKIVIEVSGAQRGLLILEKNGKFYIEAEGNAGTGKISLLQELEFIKSGELSHTVTNYVIRTKENIILNDAVEEELRRSEEMARSLLDALKDSLILIDPDGSILNLNRTAARGFGRPIEEIIGLNLWDLLGPDPAKDKKVSVEKAVQSGRALRVVSGHQGIMEDIVICPVFDSEGHVTKIAILIRDITEQSKVKDQVKIQEKQLLKSDRLVFMGELSAGVAHEINTPNHAVMLSVAYISKAYPDILSVLDDCYSDDEDLRIGGLEYDEFRKTLPEAVDLGPGGDHTDRDTGHGNWF
;
A
#
# COMPACT_ATOMS: atom_id res chain seq x y z
N ALA A 1 27.66 -86.22 7.93
CA ALA A 1 27.57 -85.48 6.65
C ALA A 1 26.24 -84.73 6.45
N MET A 2 25.08 -85.36 6.73
CA MET A 2 23.75 -84.76 6.51
C MET A 2 23.43 -83.56 7.42
N VAL A 3 23.79 -83.63 8.70
CA VAL A 3 23.56 -82.55 9.70
C VAL A 3 24.35 -81.28 9.37
N LEU A 4 25.58 -81.40 8.88
CA LEU A 4 26.41 -80.27 8.44
C LEU A 4 25.89 -79.62 7.15
N LYS A 5 25.36 -80.41 6.22
CA LYS A 5 24.68 -79.87 5.01
C LYS A 5 23.40 -79.13 5.38
N ALA A 6 22.56 -79.71 6.25
CA ALA A 6 21.35 -79.07 6.74
C ALA A 6 21.65 -77.77 7.49
N SER A 7 22.61 -77.76 8.41
CA SER A 7 23.03 -76.55 9.14
C SER A 7 23.55 -75.45 8.21
N ARG A 8 24.30 -75.78 7.16
CA ARG A 8 24.84 -74.80 6.21
C ARG A 8 23.77 -74.22 5.27
N VAL A 9 22.79 -75.04 4.89
CA VAL A 9 21.60 -74.59 4.12
C VAL A 9 20.74 -73.67 4.99
N ILE A 10 20.41 -74.09 6.22
CA ILE A 10 19.63 -73.31 7.18
C ILE A 10 20.33 -71.98 7.50
N SER A 11 21.65 -72.00 7.71
CA SER A 11 22.41 -70.77 7.97
C SER A 11 22.47 -69.84 6.76
N GLY A 12 22.47 -70.38 5.54
CA GLY A 12 22.37 -69.60 4.29
C GLY A 12 20.99 -68.98 4.08
N GLU A 13 19.92 -69.72 4.37
CA GLU A 13 18.53 -69.24 4.31
C GLU A 13 18.25 -68.15 5.36
N ILE A 14 18.74 -68.33 6.60
CA ILE A 14 18.61 -67.32 7.68
C ILE A 14 19.34 -66.02 7.30
N LEU A 15 20.52 -66.11 6.69
CA LEU A 15 21.27 -64.94 6.20
C LEU A 15 20.53 -64.23 5.06
N LEU A 16 19.94 -64.98 4.13
CA LEU A 16 19.20 -64.44 2.99
C LEU A 16 17.96 -63.67 3.44
N GLY A 17 17.18 -64.21 4.37
CA GLY A 17 15.99 -63.54 4.91
C GLY A 17 16.32 -62.17 5.55
N SER A 18 17.36 -62.10 6.39
CA SER A 18 17.75 -60.83 7.03
C SER A 18 18.34 -59.81 6.05
N LEU A 19 18.99 -60.29 4.97
CA LEU A 19 19.53 -59.43 3.93
C LEU A 19 18.40 -58.80 3.10
N LEU A 20 17.43 -59.62 2.69
CA LEU A 20 16.24 -59.18 1.95
C LEU A 20 15.45 -58.15 2.76
N GLU A 21 15.30 -58.38 4.06
CA GLU A 21 14.66 -57.43 4.97
C GLU A 21 15.39 -56.07 4.99
N LYS A 22 16.72 -56.07 5.19
CA LYS A 22 17.49 -54.82 5.17
C LYS A 22 17.45 -54.11 3.82
N MET A 23 17.57 -54.85 2.72
CA MET A 23 17.51 -54.29 1.37
C MET A 23 16.15 -53.65 1.08
N MET A 24 15.06 -54.36 1.39
CA MET A 24 13.70 -53.85 1.21
C MET A 24 13.47 -52.58 2.01
N LYS A 25 13.94 -52.53 3.26
CA LYS A 25 13.83 -51.33 4.09
C LYS A 25 14.53 -50.13 3.45
N ILE A 26 15.78 -50.31 3.00
CA ILE A 26 16.56 -49.25 2.34
C ILE A 26 15.88 -48.78 1.05
N VAL A 27 15.40 -49.69 0.21
CA VAL A 27 14.76 -49.34 -1.07
C VAL A 27 13.47 -48.56 -0.85
N ILE A 28 12.66 -48.94 0.13
CA ILE A 28 11.43 -48.22 0.50
C ILE A 28 11.75 -46.82 1.03
N GLU A 29 12.76 -46.70 1.92
CA GLU A 29 13.20 -45.40 2.45
C GLU A 29 13.75 -44.48 1.35
N VAL A 30 14.63 -44.99 0.48
CA VAL A 30 15.26 -44.20 -0.60
C VAL A 30 14.25 -43.77 -1.66
N SER A 31 13.26 -44.61 -1.97
CA SER A 31 12.21 -44.27 -2.92
C SER A 31 11.11 -43.38 -2.34
N GLY A 32 11.08 -43.18 -1.02
CA GLY A 32 9.97 -42.50 -0.34
C GLY A 32 8.64 -43.26 -0.44
N ALA A 33 8.67 -44.55 -0.80
CA ALA A 33 7.47 -45.35 -1.00
C ALA A 33 6.82 -45.74 0.35
N GLN A 34 5.49 -45.82 0.38
CA GLN A 34 4.79 -46.36 1.56
C GLN A 34 4.79 -47.90 1.59
N ARG A 35 4.91 -48.55 0.43
CA ARG A 35 4.87 -50.00 0.26
C ARG A 35 5.84 -50.40 -0.85
N GLY A 36 6.60 -51.48 -0.65
CA GLY A 36 7.52 -52.05 -1.63
C GLY A 36 7.32 -53.55 -1.74
N LEU A 37 7.49 -54.10 -2.95
CA LEU A 37 7.35 -55.52 -3.25
C LEU A 37 8.60 -56.00 -4.01
N LEU A 38 9.18 -57.11 -3.59
CA LEU A 38 10.27 -57.78 -4.30
C LEU A 38 9.70 -58.95 -5.09
N ILE A 39 9.91 -58.94 -6.41
CA ILE A 39 9.44 -59.99 -7.31
C ILE A 39 10.65 -60.72 -7.89
N LEU A 40 10.66 -62.05 -7.79
CA LEU A 40 11.70 -62.92 -8.34
C LEU A 40 11.13 -63.88 -9.38
N GLU A 41 11.91 -64.17 -10.40
CA GLU A 41 11.59 -65.20 -11.40
C GLU A 41 12.10 -66.56 -10.94
N LYS A 42 11.21 -67.56 -10.89
CA LYS A 42 11.52 -68.96 -10.58
C LYS A 42 10.80 -69.86 -11.60
N ASN A 43 11.54 -70.68 -12.34
CA ASN A 43 11.01 -71.60 -13.35
C ASN A 43 10.07 -70.93 -14.38
N GLY A 44 10.41 -69.73 -14.87
CA GLY A 44 9.61 -68.98 -15.84
C GLY A 44 8.33 -68.34 -15.28
N LYS A 45 8.17 -68.32 -13.95
CA LYS A 45 7.06 -67.70 -13.25
C LYS A 45 7.56 -66.66 -12.25
N PHE A 46 6.76 -65.63 -12.02
CA PHE A 46 7.10 -64.54 -11.11
C PHE A 46 6.40 -64.70 -9.77
N TYR A 47 7.17 -64.58 -8.68
CA TYR A 47 6.69 -64.71 -7.31
C TYR A 47 7.04 -63.47 -6.50
N ILE A 48 6.13 -63.05 -5.64
CA ILE A 48 6.39 -62.02 -4.64
C ILE A 48 7.16 -62.69 -3.50
N GLU A 49 8.43 -62.35 -3.33
CA GLU A 49 9.33 -62.97 -2.33
C GLU A 49 9.31 -62.19 -1.00
N ALA A 50 9.12 -60.87 -1.08
CA ALA A 50 9.08 -60.00 0.08
C ALA A 50 8.15 -58.80 -0.15
N GLU A 51 7.50 -58.38 0.91
CA GLU A 51 6.72 -57.14 0.98
C GLU A 51 7.18 -56.32 2.18
N GLY A 52 7.39 -55.02 1.98
CA GLY A 52 7.62 -54.08 3.07
C GLY A 52 6.62 -52.94 3.06
N ASN A 53 6.24 -52.46 4.24
CA ASN A 53 5.40 -51.29 4.41
C ASN A 53 6.06 -50.31 5.40
N ALA A 54 6.31 -49.09 4.95
CA ALA A 54 7.00 -48.04 5.72
C ALA A 54 6.24 -47.67 7.01
N GLY A 55 4.90 -47.71 7.00
CA GLY A 55 4.06 -47.33 8.13
C GLY A 55 4.08 -48.34 9.28
N THR A 56 4.32 -49.61 9.00
CA THR A 56 4.40 -50.66 10.05
C THR A 56 5.82 -51.04 10.43
N GLY A 57 6.81 -50.69 9.59
CA GLY A 57 8.20 -51.09 9.74
C GLY A 57 8.42 -52.61 9.66
N LYS A 58 7.37 -53.40 9.41
CA LYS A 58 7.43 -54.85 9.24
C LYS A 58 7.64 -55.19 7.78
N ILE A 59 8.53 -56.14 7.55
CA ILE A 59 8.74 -56.77 6.26
C ILE A 59 8.25 -58.22 6.38
N SER A 60 7.31 -58.57 5.51
CA SER A 60 6.75 -59.91 5.41
C SER A 60 7.48 -60.65 4.30
N LEU A 61 8.20 -61.71 4.66
CA LEU A 61 8.76 -62.65 3.68
C LEU A 61 7.65 -63.62 3.29
N LEU A 62 7.17 -63.51 2.05
CA LEU A 62 6.14 -64.40 1.51
C LEU A 62 6.84 -65.47 0.68
N GLN A 63 6.90 -66.70 1.18
CA GLN A 63 7.37 -67.81 0.36
C GLN A 63 6.23 -68.23 -0.59
N GLU A 64 6.39 -67.87 -1.87
CA GLU A 64 5.72 -68.47 -3.06
C GLU A 64 4.30 -68.01 -3.43
N LEU A 65 3.92 -66.74 -3.22
CA LEU A 65 2.71 -66.22 -3.87
C LEU A 65 3.00 -65.89 -5.34
N GLU A 66 2.45 -66.67 -6.26
CA GLU A 66 2.53 -66.40 -7.71
C GLU A 66 1.90 -65.03 -7.99
N PHE A 67 2.69 -64.10 -8.50
CA PHE A 67 2.31 -62.70 -8.75
C PHE A 67 0.96 -62.62 -9.48
N ILE A 68 0.80 -63.49 -10.49
CA ILE A 68 -0.38 -63.52 -11.37
C ILE A 68 -1.68 -63.81 -10.60
N LYS A 69 -1.59 -64.49 -9.46
CA LYS A 69 -2.74 -64.87 -8.63
C LYS A 69 -3.03 -63.90 -7.50
N SER A 70 -2.09 -63.00 -7.18
CA SER A 70 -2.22 -62.07 -6.06
C SER A 70 -3.26 -60.97 -6.28
N GLY A 71 -3.45 -60.54 -7.54
CA GLY A 71 -4.29 -59.38 -7.86
C GLY A 71 -3.80 -58.04 -7.29
N GLU A 72 -2.61 -58.02 -6.66
CA GLU A 72 -2.12 -56.86 -5.91
C GLU A 72 -1.49 -55.77 -6.77
N LEU A 73 -1.17 -56.09 -8.02
CA LEU A 73 -0.41 -55.23 -8.93
C LEU A 73 -0.98 -55.31 -10.35
N SER A 74 -0.83 -54.21 -11.10
CA SER A 74 -1.25 -54.17 -12.50
C SER A 74 -0.38 -55.07 -13.36
N HIS A 75 -0.97 -56.14 -13.91
CA HIS A 75 -0.28 -57.06 -14.82
C HIS A 75 0.35 -56.33 -16.01
N THR A 76 -0.29 -55.29 -16.54
CA THR A 76 0.21 -54.53 -17.69
C THR A 76 1.51 -53.81 -17.35
N VAL A 77 1.52 -53.09 -16.22
CA VAL A 77 2.66 -52.31 -15.76
C VAL A 77 3.82 -53.23 -15.38
N THR A 78 3.53 -54.29 -14.63
CA THR A 78 4.55 -55.25 -14.22
C THR A 78 5.13 -56.01 -15.41
N ASN A 79 4.31 -56.49 -16.35
CA ASN A 79 4.81 -57.17 -17.55
C ASN A 79 5.64 -56.24 -18.44
N TYR A 80 5.27 -54.96 -18.52
CA TYR A 80 6.09 -53.96 -19.22
C TYR A 80 7.48 -53.86 -18.58
N VAL A 81 7.56 -53.57 -17.28
CA VAL A 81 8.83 -53.44 -16.54
C VAL A 81 9.65 -54.73 -16.61
N ILE A 82 9.03 -55.90 -16.50
CA ILE A 82 9.71 -57.20 -16.63
C ILE A 82 10.36 -57.34 -18.01
N ARG A 83 9.66 -56.95 -19.07
CA ARG A 83 10.09 -57.11 -20.47
C ARG A 83 11.13 -56.07 -20.87
N THR A 84 10.94 -54.80 -20.48
CA THR A 84 11.82 -53.69 -20.89
C THR A 84 12.98 -53.48 -19.93
N LYS A 85 12.84 -53.92 -18.67
CA LYS A 85 13.76 -53.60 -17.57
C LYS A 85 13.88 -52.09 -17.28
N GLU A 86 12.96 -51.29 -17.80
CA GLU A 86 12.90 -49.85 -17.55
C GLU A 86 11.98 -49.54 -16.36
N ASN A 87 12.32 -48.50 -15.61
CA ASN A 87 11.51 -48.01 -14.50
C ASN A 87 10.29 -47.26 -15.06
N ILE A 88 9.13 -47.40 -14.41
CA ILE A 88 7.90 -46.69 -14.77
C ILE A 88 7.35 -45.94 -13.56
N ILE A 89 7.08 -44.64 -13.74
CA ILE A 89 6.48 -43.76 -12.73
C ILE A 89 5.14 -43.32 -13.30
N LEU A 90 4.04 -43.70 -12.63
CA LEU A 90 2.68 -43.44 -13.15
C LEU A 90 2.12 -42.09 -12.69
N ASN A 91 2.61 -41.55 -11.56
CA ASN A 91 2.26 -40.23 -11.03
C ASN A 91 3.47 -39.69 -10.26
N ASP A 92 4.03 -38.56 -10.69
CA ASP A 92 5.11 -37.89 -9.97
C ASP A 92 4.52 -36.90 -8.94
N ALA A 93 4.57 -37.28 -7.67
CA ALA A 93 4.10 -36.44 -6.58
C ALA A 93 4.91 -35.14 -6.47
N VAL A 94 6.17 -35.13 -6.91
CA VAL A 94 7.03 -33.95 -6.91
C VAL A 94 6.54 -32.95 -7.97
N GLU A 95 6.22 -33.44 -9.16
CA GLU A 95 5.69 -32.60 -10.25
C GLU A 95 4.32 -32.02 -9.89
N GLU A 96 3.44 -32.82 -9.28
CA GLU A 96 2.11 -32.35 -8.86
C GLU A 96 2.19 -31.34 -7.71
N GLU A 97 3.08 -31.52 -6.73
CA GLU A 97 3.26 -30.57 -5.64
C GLU A 97 3.88 -29.25 -6.15
N LEU A 98 4.85 -29.34 -7.07
CA LEU A 98 5.41 -28.18 -7.74
C LEU A 98 4.32 -27.42 -8.52
N ARG A 99 3.53 -28.13 -9.32
CA ARG A 99 2.42 -27.56 -10.10
C ARG A 99 1.41 -26.86 -9.19
N ARG A 100 1.04 -27.48 -8.07
CA ARG A 100 0.14 -26.86 -7.07
C ARG A 100 0.73 -25.61 -6.46
N SER A 101 2.02 -25.62 -6.11
CA SER A 101 2.71 -24.45 -5.57
C SER A 101 2.74 -23.30 -6.59
N GLU A 102 3.01 -23.59 -7.86
CA GLU A 102 2.99 -22.60 -8.94
C GLU A 102 1.58 -22.03 -9.19
N GLU A 103 0.56 -22.90 -9.23
CA GLU A 103 -0.84 -22.49 -9.37
C GLU A 103 -1.30 -21.62 -8.20
N MET A 104 -0.91 -21.96 -6.98
CA MET A 104 -1.20 -21.18 -5.78
C MET A 104 -0.51 -19.81 -5.82
N ALA A 105 0.79 -19.77 -6.15
CA ALA A 105 1.52 -18.52 -6.31
C ALA A 105 0.88 -17.62 -7.38
N ARG A 106 0.56 -18.18 -8.56
CA ARG A 106 -0.11 -17.43 -9.64
C ARG A 106 -1.47 -16.90 -9.20
N SER A 107 -2.25 -17.69 -8.47
CA SER A 107 -3.57 -17.28 -7.97
C SER A 107 -3.48 -16.13 -6.96
N LEU A 108 -2.46 -16.13 -6.09
CA LEU A 108 -2.21 -15.05 -5.15
C LEU A 108 -1.83 -13.74 -5.88
N LEU A 109 -0.97 -13.83 -6.89
CA LEU A 109 -0.57 -12.68 -7.69
C LEU A 109 -1.75 -12.10 -8.51
N ASP A 110 -2.61 -12.96 -9.04
CA ASP A 110 -3.81 -12.58 -9.80
C ASP A 110 -4.92 -11.97 -8.92
N ALA A 111 -4.95 -12.30 -7.63
CA ALA A 111 -5.90 -11.70 -6.68
C ALA A 111 -5.55 -10.24 -6.33
N LEU A 112 -4.32 -9.80 -6.59
CA LEU A 112 -3.88 -8.43 -6.33
C LEU A 112 -4.46 -7.46 -7.37
N LYS A 113 -4.99 -6.33 -6.89
CA LYS A 113 -5.45 -5.22 -7.73
C LYS A 113 -4.32 -4.36 -8.29
N ASP A 114 -3.09 -4.59 -7.84
CA ASP A 114 -1.91 -3.91 -8.35
C ASP A 114 -1.38 -4.66 -9.57
N SER A 115 -0.83 -3.91 -10.53
CA SER A 115 -0.13 -4.47 -11.67
C SER A 115 1.27 -4.90 -11.23
N LEU A 116 1.59 -6.18 -11.45
CA LEU A 116 2.89 -6.75 -11.15
C LEU A 116 3.55 -7.21 -12.44
N ILE A 117 4.79 -6.79 -12.64
CA ILE A 117 5.60 -7.14 -13.81
C ILE A 117 6.99 -7.52 -13.32
N LEU A 118 7.52 -8.63 -13.82
CA LEU A 118 8.88 -9.07 -13.59
C LEU A 118 9.62 -8.97 -14.93
N ILE A 119 10.74 -8.23 -14.94
CA ILE A 119 11.57 -8.04 -16.13
C ILE A 119 13.02 -8.44 -15.87
N ASP A 120 13.74 -8.74 -16.93
CA ASP A 120 15.20 -8.75 -16.94
C ASP A 120 15.75 -7.31 -16.96
N PRO A 121 17.04 -7.10 -16.61
CA PRO A 121 17.68 -5.78 -16.63
C PRO A 121 17.68 -5.06 -18.00
N ASP A 122 17.54 -5.80 -19.10
CA ASP A 122 17.41 -5.26 -20.46
C ASP A 122 15.98 -4.78 -20.80
N GLY A 123 15.00 -5.07 -19.93
CA GLY A 123 13.59 -4.75 -20.13
C GLY A 123 12.73 -5.90 -20.66
N SER A 124 13.29 -7.09 -20.90
CA SER A 124 12.53 -8.25 -21.37
C SER A 124 11.55 -8.72 -20.31
N ILE A 125 10.27 -8.86 -20.65
CA ILE A 125 9.23 -9.26 -19.70
C ILE A 125 9.31 -10.77 -19.46
N LEU A 126 9.63 -11.13 -18.22
CA LEU A 126 9.69 -12.52 -17.77
C LEU A 126 8.32 -13.03 -17.31
N ASN A 127 7.56 -12.20 -16.60
CA ASN A 127 6.27 -12.56 -16.04
C ASN A 127 5.45 -11.31 -15.70
N LEU A 128 4.13 -11.48 -15.57
CA LEU A 128 3.22 -10.44 -15.13
C LEU A 128 1.92 -11.06 -14.60
N ASN A 129 1.24 -10.38 -13.68
CA ASN A 129 -0.07 -10.83 -13.23
C ASN A 129 -1.18 -10.42 -14.22
N ARG A 130 -2.38 -10.99 -14.05
CA ARG A 130 -3.54 -10.69 -14.90
C ARG A 130 -3.94 -9.21 -14.89
N THR A 131 -3.74 -8.52 -13.77
CA THR A 131 -4.02 -7.09 -13.66
C THR A 131 -3.14 -6.27 -14.59
N ALA A 132 -1.82 -6.56 -14.62
CA ALA A 132 -0.90 -5.92 -15.55
C ALA A 132 -1.25 -6.23 -17.01
N ALA A 133 -1.56 -7.49 -17.33
CA ALA A 133 -1.93 -7.89 -18.70
C ALA A 133 -3.19 -7.16 -19.20
N ARG A 134 -4.21 -6.99 -18.34
CA ARG A 134 -5.39 -6.17 -18.64
C ARG A 134 -5.03 -4.71 -18.93
N GLY A 135 -4.07 -4.15 -18.21
CA GLY A 135 -3.56 -2.79 -18.45
C GLY A 135 -2.96 -2.63 -19.84
N PHE A 136 -2.28 -3.66 -20.37
CA PHE A 136 -1.78 -3.69 -21.75
C PHE A 136 -2.84 -4.08 -22.79
N GLY A 137 -4.01 -4.55 -22.36
CA GLY A 137 -5.08 -5.00 -23.26
C GLY A 137 -4.74 -6.26 -24.06
N ARG A 138 -3.75 -7.05 -23.63
CA ARG A 138 -3.26 -8.24 -24.34
C ARG A 138 -3.19 -9.45 -23.40
N PRO A 139 -3.34 -10.69 -23.91
CA PRO A 139 -3.17 -11.88 -23.10
C PRO A 139 -1.70 -12.03 -22.63
N ILE A 140 -1.48 -12.68 -21.49
CA ILE A 140 -0.16 -12.82 -20.85
C ILE A 140 0.84 -13.49 -21.82
N GLU A 141 0.38 -14.49 -22.56
CA GLU A 141 1.16 -15.30 -23.49
C GLU A 141 1.72 -14.48 -24.66
N GLU A 142 1.06 -13.38 -25.03
CA GLU A 142 1.53 -12.45 -26.05
C GLU A 142 2.50 -11.39 -25.52
N ILE A 143 2.56 -11.20 -24.20
CA ILE A 143 3.36 -10.15 -23.55
C ILE A 143 4.70 -10.69 -23.07
N ILE A 144 4.74 -11.94 -22.59
CA ILE A 144 5.98 -12.58 -22.12
C ILE A 144 6.99 -12.64 -23.27
N GLY A 145 8.24 -12.28 -22.96
CA GLY A 145 9.35 -12.23 -23.91
C GLY A 145 9.43 -10.95 -24.74
N LEU A 146 8.39 -10.10 -24.72
CA LEU A 146 8.47 -8.76 -25.33
C LEU A 146 9.30 -7.82 -24.45
N ASN A 147 9.84 -6.77 -25.06
CA ASN A 147 10.49 -5.71 -24.33
C ASN A 147 9.46 -4.72 -23.76
N LEU A 148 9.53 -4.45 -22.46
CA LEU A 148 8.62 -3.54 -21.76
C LEU A 148 8.65 -2.13 -22.35
N TRP A 149 9.81 -1.66 -22.80
CA TRP A 149 9.98 -0.30 -23.33
C TRP A 149 9.34 -0.12 -24.70
N ASP A 150 9.21 -1.20 -25.48
CA ASP A 150 8.54 -1.16 -26.79
C ASP A 150 7.01 -1.18 -26.64
N LEU A 151 6.51 -1.79 -25.56
CA LEU A 151 5.09 -1.80 -25.21
C LEU A 151 4.61 -0.46 -24.63
N LEU A 152 5.50 0.26 -23.95
CA LEU A 152 5.24 1.60 -23.45
C LEU A 152 5.52 2.60 -24.58
N GLY A 153 4.57 3.48 -24.90
CA GLY A 153 4.82 4.54 -25.89
C GLY A 153 6.07 5.39 -25.55
N PRO A 154 6.62 6.14 -26.53
CA PRO A 154 7.94 6.77 -26.41
C PRO A 154 8.09 7.75 -25.24
N ASP A 155 6.99 8.37 -24.81
CA ASP A 155 6.96 9.36 -23.73
C ASP A 155 7.02 8.68 -22.33
N PRO A 156 6.09 7.79 -21.94
CA PRO A 156 6.17 7.09 -20.65
C PRO A 156 7.36 6.12 -20.54
N ALA A 157 7.85 5.55 -21.66
CA ALA A 157 8.96 4.61 -21.64
C ALA A 157 10.26 5.25 -21.12
N LYS A 158 10.54 6.51 -21.50
CA LYS A 158 11.80 7.18 -21.18
C LYS A 158 11.97 7.39 -19.67
N ASP A 159 10.98 7.97 -19.00
CA ASP A 159 11.06 8.29 -17.58
C ASP A 159 11.03 7.04 -16.69
N LYS A 160 10.22 6.05 -17.08
CA LYS A 160 10.15 4.76 -16.38
C LYS A 160 11.47 3.99 -16.52
N LYS A 161 12.09 3.99 -17.70
CA LYS A 161 13.40 3.36 -17.94
C LYS A 161 14.50 3.97 -17.09
N VAL A 162 14.59 5.30 -17.02
CA VAL A 162 15.57 5.99 -16.17
C VAL A 162 15.39 5.61 -14.70
N SER A 163 14.14 5.46 -14.24
CA SER A 163 13.85 5.05 -12.86
C SER A 163 14.31 3.61 -12.58
N VAL A 164 14.10 2.71 -13.54
CA VAL A 164 14.58 1.32 -13.46
C VAL A 164 16.10 1.27 -13.44
N GLU A 165 16.77 1.98 -14.35
CA GLU A 165 18.24 2.04 -14.40
C GLU A 165 18.84 2.55 -13.07
N LYS A 166 18.22 3.58 -12.46
CA LYS A 166 18.63 4.07 -11.13
C LYS A 166 18.46 3.03 -10.03
N ALA A 167 17.36 2.27 -10.03
CA ALA A 167 17.12 1.21 -9.05
C ALA A 167 18.17 0.10 -9.17
N VAL A 168 18.50 -0.30 -10.40
CA VAL A 168 19.55 -1.30 -10.69
C VAL A 168 20.92 -0.79 -10.24
N GLN A 169 21.31 0.42 -10.63
CA GLN A 169 22.62 1.00 -10.28
C GLN A 169 22.80 1.19 -8.77
N SER A 170 21.73 1.58 -8.07
CA SER A 170 21.77 1.77 -6.62
C SER A 170 21.65 0.47 -5.83
N GLY A 171 21.19 -0.62 -6.46
CA GLY A 171 20.85 -1.87 -5.79
C GLY A 171 19.75 -1.71 -4.72
N ARG A 172 18.92 -0.67 -4.81
CA ARG A 172 17.87 -0.37 -3.82
C ARG A 172 16.53 -0.20 -4.48
N ALA A 173 15.48 -0.55 -3.74
CA ALA A 173 14.13 -0.31 -4.19
C ALA A 173 13.90 1.20 -4.36
N LEU A 174 13.29 1.57 -5.49
CA LEU A 174 12.93 2.94 -5.81
C LEU A 174 11.41 3.05 -5.88
N ARG A 175 10.85 4.11 -5.28
CA ARG A 175 9.43 4.42 -5.34
C ARG A 175 9.23 5.75 -6.05
N VAL A 176 8.37 5.77 -7.05
CA VAL A 176 8.07 6.93 -7.89
C VAL A 176 6.56 7.07 -7.99
N VAL A 177 6.05 8.25 -7.66
CA VAL A 177 4.66 8.61 -7.96
C VAL A 177 4.68 9.41 -9.25
N SER A 178 3.94 8.93 -10.26
CA SER A 178 3.85 9.58 -11.56
C SER A 178 2.39 9.80 -11.94
N GLY A 179 2.12 10.93 -12.59
CA GLY A 179 0.81 11.25 -13.13
C GLY A 179 0.86 11.24 -14.65
N HIS A 180 0.01 10.45 -15.30
CA HIS A 180 -0.12 10.42 -16.75
C HIS A 180 -1.59 10.36 -17.15
N GLN A 181 -2.02 11.28 -18.02
CA GLN A 181 -3.38 11.36 -18.57
C GLN A 181 -4.50 11.28 -17.50
N GLY A 182 -4.30 11.91 -16.34
CA GLY A 182 -5.30 11.95 -15.26
C GLY A 182 -5.33 10.71 -14.36
N ILE A 183 -4.46 9.73 -14.62
CA ILE A 183 -4.20 8.58 -13.74
C ILE A 183 -2.95 8.88 -12.92
N MET A 184 -3.04 8.64 -11.61
CA MET A 184 -1.91 8.71 -10.69
C MET A 184 -1.44 7.30 -10.36
N GLU A 185 -0.20 7.00 -10.70
CA GLU A 185 0.43 5.71 -10.45
C GLU A 185 1.46 5.83 -9.33
N ASP A 186 1.41 4.92 -8.36
CA ASP A 186 2.46 4.66 -7.39
C ASP A 186 3.26 3.44 -7.84
N ILE A 187 4.49 3.67 -8.29
CA ILE A 187 5.35 2.68 -8.91
C ILE A 187 6.47 2.33 -7.93
N VAL A 188 6.60 1.05 -7.60
CA VAL A 188 7.71 0.52 -6.80
C VAL A 188 8.54 -0.41 -7.67
N ILE A 189 9.83 -0.12 -7.77
CA ILE A 189 10.81 -0.86 -8.56
C ILE A 189 11.76 -1.53 -7.59
N CYS A 190 11.81 -2.85 -7.62
CA CYS A 190 12.60 -3.69 -6.71
C CYS A 190 13.61 -4.51 -7.51
N PRO A 191 14.92 -4.23 -7.41
CA PRO A 191 15.93 -5.14 -7.94
C PRO A 191 15.93 -6.46 -7.14
N VAL A 192 16.04 -7.58 -7.87
CA VAL A 192 16.12 -8.94 -7.32
C VAL A 192 17.52 -9.46 -7.55
N PHE A 193 18.13 -9.98 -6.48
CA PHE A 193 19.52 -10.40 -6.47
C PHE A 193 19.65 -11.91 -6.56
N ASP A 194 20.72 -12.37 -7.20
CA ASP A 194 21.18 -13.75 -7.06
C ASP A 194 21.99 -13.96 -5.77
N SER A 195 22.49 -15.19 -5.59
CA SER A 195 23.37 -15.56 -4.48
C SER A 195 24.72 -14.84 -4.47
N GLU A 196 25.12 -14.25 -5.59
CA GLU A 196 26.40 -13.53 -5.75
C GLU A 196 26.24 -12.01 -5.53
N GLY A 197 25.00 -11.53 -5.37
CA GLY A 197 24.70 -10.12 -5.13
C GLY A 197 24.51 -9.30 -6.41
N HIS A 198 24.40 -9.93 -7.58
CA HIS A 198 24.11 -9.25 -8.83
C HIS A 198 22.60 -9.14 -9.05
N VAL A 199 22.16 -8.01 -9.61
CA VAL A 199 20.76 -7.82 -9.99
C VAL A 199 20.48 -8.69 -11.21
N THR A 200 19.66 -9.74 -11.02
CA THR A 200 19.28 -10.66 -12.09
C THR A 200 17.91 -10.36 -12.66
N LYS A 201 17.01 -9.80 -11.86
CA LYS A 201 15.63 -9.47 -12.27
C LYS A 201 15.17 -8.19 -11.60
N ILE A 202 14.08 -7.63 -12.09
CA ILE A 202 13.50 -6.41 -11.55
C ILE A 202 12.00 -6.62 -11.44
N ALA A 203 11.49 -6.56 -10.21
CA ALA A 203 10.06 -6.60 -9.93
C ALA A 203 9.51 -5.17 -9.91
N ILE A 204 8.46 -4.93 -10.69
CA ILE A 204 7.78 -3.64 -10.80
C ILE A 204 6.35 -3.83 -10.32
N LEU A 205 5.99 -3.09 -9.28
CA LEU A 205 4.63 -2.97 -8.76
C LEU A 205 4.09 -1.60 -9.16
N ILE A 206 2.91 -1.57 -9.78
CA ILE A 206 2.24 -0.35 -10.19
C ILE A 206 0.85 -0.36 -9.57
N ARG A 207 0.57 0.63 -8.71
CA ARG A 207 -0.73 0.82 -8.09
C ARG A 207 -1.38 2.09 -8.63
N ASP A 208 -2.63 1.98 -9.07
CA ASP A 208 -3.47 3.14 -9.33
C ASP A 208 -3.90 3.76 -7.99
N ILE A 209 -3.47 5.00 -7.77
CA ILE A 209 -3.76 5.79 -6.57
C ILE A 209 -4.66 6.99 -6.90
N THR A 210 -5.31 7.01 -8.06
CA THR A 210 -6.09 8.17 -8.55
C THR A 210 -7.21 8.55 -7.61
N GLU A 211 -8.05 7.58 -7.21
CA GLU A 211 -9.15 7.84 -6.27
C GLU A 211 -8.63 8.27 -4.90
N GLN A 212 -7.57 7.61 -4.43
CA GLN A 212 -6.97 7.87 -3.12
C GLN A 212 -6.35 9.27 -3.08
N SER A 213 -5.68 9.69 -4.16
CA SER A 213 -5.12 11.04 -4.27
C SER A 213 -6.23 12.09 -4.27
N LYS A 214 -7.33 11.88 -5.01
CA LYS A 214 -8.48 12.80 -5.03
C LYS A 214 -9.09 12.99 -3.64
N VAL A 215 -9.31 11.89 -2.91
CA VAL A 215 -9.85 11.95 -1.53
C VAL A 215 -8.88 12.66 -0.61
N LYS A 216 -7.58 12.36 -0.69
CA LYS A 216 -6.55 13.00 0.14
C LYS A 216 -6.45 14.50 -0.12
N ASP A 217 -6.57 14.92 -1.38
CA ASP A 217 -6.52 16.33 -1.74
C ASP A 217 -7.80 17.07 -1.29
N GLN A 218 -8.98 16.43 -1.36
CA GLN A 218 -10.22 16.98 -0.80
C GLN A 218 -10.11 17.20 0.71
N VAL A 219 -9.57 16.23 1.47
CA VAL A 219 -9.35 16.38 2.92
C VAL A 219 -8.45 17.58 3.21
N LYS A 220 -7.33 17.73 2.49
CA LYS A 220 -6.44 18.89 2.67
C LYS A 220 -7.12 20.22 2.37
N ILE A 221 -8.00 20.27 1.36
CA ILE A 221 -8.75 21.48 1.04
C ILE A 221 -9.74 21.81 2.16
N GLN A 222 -10.45 20.82 2.69
CA GLN A 222 -11.38 20.99 3.79
C GLN A 222 -10.68 21.44 5.09
N GLU A 223 -9.54 20.85 5.44
CA GLU A 223 -8.73 21.30 6.58
C GLU A 223 -8.35 22.78 6.47
N LYS A 224 -7.91 23.22 5.28
CA LYS A 224 -7.59 24.63 5.02
C LYS A 224 -8.82 25.53 5.15
N GLN A 225 -10.01 25.06 4.75
CA GLN A 225 -11.25 25.83 4.89
C GLN A 225 -11.69 25.93 6.36
N LEU A 226 -11.58 24.86 7.13
CA LEU A 226 -11.87 24.86 8.57
C LEU A 226 -10.96 25.83 9.32
N LEU A 227 -9.64 25.77 9.08
CA LEU A 227 -8.69 26.70 9.71
C LEU A 227 -9.00 28.17 9.39
N LYS A 228 -9.47 28.46 8.17
CA LYS A 228 -9.92 29.81 7.80
C LYS A 228 -11.21 30.20 8.53
N SER A 229 -12.17 29.28 8.64
CA SER A 229 -13.43 29.50 9.36
C SER A 229 -13.18 29.74 10.85
N ASP A 230 -12.34 28.94 11.50
CA ASP A 230 -12.00 29.08 12.92
C ASP A 230 -11.39 30.45 13.20
N ARG A 231 -10.50 30.91 12.31
CA ARG A 231 -9.92 32.25 12.40
C ARG A 231 -10.98 33.35 12.28
N LEU A 232 -11.97 33.19 11.40
CA LEU A 232 -13.06 34.14 11.24
C LEU A 232 -14.00 34.17 12.46
N VAL A 233 -14.33 33.00 13.02
CA VAL A 233 -15.12 32.90 14.25
C VAL A 233 -14.41 33.63 15.40
N PHE A 234 -13.12 33.35 15.60
CA PHE A 234 -12.31 34.01 16.61
C PHE A 234 -12.22 35.53 16.40
N MET A 235 -12.03 35.99 15.16
CA MET A 235 -12.05 37.42 14.85
C MET A 235 -13.43 38.06 15.13
N GLY A 236 -14.52 37.34 14.89
CA GLY A 236 -15.88 37.80 15.20
C GLY A 236 -16.11 37.97 16.71
N GLU A 237 -15.69 36.99 17.51
CA GLU A 237 -15.78 37.05 18.99
C GLU A 237 -14.97 38.23 19.55
N LEU A 238 -13.72 38.40 19.11
CA LEU A 238 -12.90 39.54 19.52
C LEU A 238 -13.49 40.87 19.08
N SER A 239 -14.03 40.97 17.87
CA SER A 239 -14.62 42.22 17.38
C SER A 239 -15.83 42.64 18.21
N ALA A 240 -16.68 41.69 18.65
CA ALA A 240 -17.80 41.99 19.53
C ALA A 240 -17.34 42.50 20.91
N GLY A 241 -16.31 41.87 21.48
CA GLY A 241 -15.71 42.31 22.75
C GLY A 241 -15.06 43.69 22.64
N VAL A 242 -14.22 43.89 21.62
CA VAL A 242 -13.55 45.17 21.34
C VAL A 242 -14.56 46.28 21.06
N ALA A 243 -15.63 46.02 20.31
CA ALA A 243 -16.69 47.00 20.08
C ALA A 243 -17.36 47.43 21.39
N HIS A 244 -17.65 46.48 22.29
CA HIS A 244 -18.22 46.80 23.61
C HIS A 244 -17.26 47.65 24.46
N GLU A 245 -15.97 47.30 24.47
CA GLU A 245 -14.93 48.05 25.19
C GLU A 245 -14.66 49.45 24.61
N ILE A 246 -14.80 49.64 23.29
CA ILE A 246 -14.67 50.97 22.64
C ILE A 246 -15.94 51.81 22.86
N ASN A 247 -17.12 51.18 22.76
CA ASN A 247 -18.39 51.89 22.90
C ASN A 247 -18.58 52.45 24.32
N THR A 248 -18.03 51.78 25.34
CA THR A 248 -18.14 52.20 26.74
C THR A 248 -17.53 53.60 27.01
N PRO A 249 -16.22 53.86 26.76
CA PRO A 249 -15.65 55.19 26.92
C PRO A 249 -16.25 56.18 25.92
N ASN A 250 -16.61 55.76 24.71
CA ASN A 250 -17.23 56.66 23.73
C ASN A 250 -18.58 57.19 24.21
N HIS A 251 -19.41 56.33 24.82
CA HIS A 251 -20.65 56.75 25.44
C HIS A 251 -20.42 57.74 26.59
N ALA A 252 -19.38 57.54 27.40
CA ALA A 252 -19.01 58.48 28.46
C ALA A 252 -18.56 59.85 27.90
N VAL A 253 -17.78 59.85 26.80
CA VAL A 253 -17.39 61.09 26.10
C VAL A 253 -18.63 61.80 25.55
N MET A 254 -19.52 61.09 24.85
CA MET A 254 -20.75 61.66 24.31
C MET A 254 -21.63 62.26 25.42
N LEU A 255 -21.78 61.57 26.55
CA LEU A 255 -22.55 62.07 27.69
C LEU A 255 -21.93 63.37 28.23
N SER A 256 -20.60 63.40 28.36
CA SER A 256 -19.86 64.58 28.83
C SER A 256 -20.04 65.76 27.87
N VAL A 257 -19.94 65.52 26.56
CA VAL A 257 -20.18 66.52 25.51
C VAL A 257 -21.61 67.06 25.59
N ALA A 258 -22.60 66.19 25.78
CA ALA A 258 -24.00 66.61 25.92
C ALA A 258 -24.22 67.50 27.16
N TYR A 259 -23.58 67.18 28.29
CA TYR A 259 -23.64 68.03 29.49
C TYR A 259 -22.99 69.39 29.27
N ILE A 260 -21.80 69.42 28.66
CA ILE A 260 -21.10 70.66 28.33
C ILE A 260 -21.94 71.50 27.36
N SER A 261 -22.48 70.89 26.30
CA SER A 261 -23.36 71.54 25.33
C SER A 261 -24.56 72.21 26.01
N LYS A 262 -25.18 71.52 26.98
CA LYS A 262 -26.33 72.06 27.72
C LYS A 262 -25.95 73.20 28.67
N ALA A 263 -24.79 73.14 29.31
CA ALA A 263 -24.31 74.18 30.23
C ALA A 263 -23.67 75.37 29.48
N TYR A 264 -23.29 75.19 28.22
CA TYR A 264 -22.55 76.17 27.44
C TYR A 264 -23.23 77.54 27.33
N PRO A 265 -24.56 77.66 27.06
CA PRO A 265 -25.22 78.95 27.00
C PRO A 265 -25.15 79.73 28.33
N ASP A 266 -25.31 79.01 29.46
CA ASP A 266 -25.26 79.61 30.79
C ASP A 266 -23.83 80.07 31.13
N ILE A 267 -22.82 79.28 30.74
CA ILE A 267 -21.40 79.62 30.90
C ILE A 267 -21.03 80.82 30.02
N LEU A 268 -21.46 80.85 28.75
CA LEU A 268 -21.22 81.97 27.85
C LEU A 268 -21.78 83.28 28.39
N SER A 269 -22.98 83.26 28.99
CA SER A 269 -23.56 84.48 29.57
C SER A 269 -22.67 85.10 30.64
N VAL A 270 -22.05 84.29 31.49
CA VAL A 270 -21.14 84.78 32.55
C VAL A 270 -19.82 85.26 31.95
N LEU A 271 -19.31 84.58 30.92
CA LEU A 271 -18.06 84.95 30.27
C LEU A 271 -18.19 86.22 29.43
N ASP A 272 -19.33 86.45 28.78
CA ASP A 272 -19.65 87.68 28.06
C ASP A 272 -19.62 88.89 29.01
N ASP A 273 -20.13 88.72 30.24
CA ASP A 273 -20.06 89.75 31.29
C ASP A 273 -18.60 90.02 31.71
N CYS A 274 -17.80 88.97 31.94
CA CYS A 274 -16.40 89.12 32.33
C CYS A 274 -15.50 89.72 31.24
N TYR A 275 -15.72 89.38 29.96
CA TYR A 275 -14.97 89.94 28.84
C TYR A 275 -15.21 91.44 28.66
N SER A 276 -16.40 91.92 29.06
CA SER A 276 -16.72 93.35 29.02
C SER A 276 -15.86 94.18 29.99
N ASP A 277 -15.29 93.54 31.02
CA ASP A 277 -14.41 94.17 32.03
C ASP A 277 -12.91 93.93 31.76
N ASP A 278 -12.53 92.92 30.97
CA ASP A 278 -11.15 92.56 30.62
C ASP A 278 -11.05 92.03 29.18
N GLU A 279 -10.59 92.87 28.25
CA GLU A 279 -10.51 92.58 26.81
C GLU A 279 -9.43 91.55 26.42
N ASP A 280 -8.60 91.06 27.35
CA ASP A 280 -7.52 90.09 27.08
C ASP A 280 -7.85 88.66 27.58
N LEU A 281 -9.14 88.36 27.80
CA LEU A 281 -9.60 87.07 28.31
C LEU A 281 -9.28 85.92 27.33
N ARG A 282 -8.66 84.86 27.86
CA ARG A 282 -8.35 83.62 27.11
C ARG A 282 -8.96 82.40 27.79
N ILE A 283 -9.57 81.52 27.00
CA ILE A 283 -10.20 80.26 27.49
C ILE A 283 -9.61 79.08 26.73
N GLY A 284 -9.05 78.12 27.47
CA GLY A 284 -8.42 76.95 26.86
C GLY A 284 -7.23 77.28 25.93
N GLY A 285 -6.63 78.46 26.09
CA GLY A 285 -5.54 78.96 25.24
C GLY A 285 -5.98 79.79 24.02
N LEU A 286 -7.27 79.84 23.71
CA LEU A 286 -7.85 80.66 22.64
C LEU A 286 -8.25 82.03 23.17
N GLU A 287 -8.18 83.07 22.31
CA GLU A 287 -8.79 84.36 22.60
C GLU A 287 -10.31 84.22 22.65
N TYR A 288 -10.98 84.98 23.53
CA TYR A 288 -12.39 84.78 23.81
C TYR A 288 -13.28 84.83 22.56
N ASP A 289 -13.02 85.77 21.64
CA ASP A 289 -13.76 85.90 20.38
C ASP A 289 -13.60 84.70 19.44
N GLU A 290 -12.44 84.03 19.51
CA GLU A 290 -12.18 82.79 18.76
C GLU A 290 -12.88 81.62 19.43
N PHE A 291 -12.72 81.46 20.74
CA PHE A 291 -13.39 80.43 21.54
C PHE A 291 -14.91 80.43 21.36
N ARG A 292 -15.54 81.62 21.40
CA ARG A 292 -16.98 81.80 21.26
C ARG A 292 -17.53 81.33 19.90
N LYS A 293 -16.72 81.39 18.85
CA LYS A 293 -17.08 80.94 17.49
C LYS A 293 -16.81 79.46 17.28
N THR A 294 -15.70 78.94 17.80
CA THR A 294 -15.22 77.58 17.49
C THR A 294 -15.91 76.51 18.32
N LEU A 295 -16.19 76.78 19.60
CA LEU A 295 -16.74 75.74 20.48
C LEU A 295 -18.14 75.25 20.10
N PRO A 296 -19.10 76.10 19.65
CA PRO A 296 -20.39 75.64 19.17
C PRO A 296 -20.26 74.63 18.02
N GLU A 297 -19.36 74.88 17.06
CA GLU A 297 -19.11 73.97 15.93
C GLU A 297 -18.48 72.64 16.37
N ALA A 298 -17.62 72.67 17.39
CA ALA A 298 -16.96 71.48 17.93
C ALA A 298 -17.88 70.61 18.81
N VAL A 299 -18.92 71.21 19.40
CA VAL A 299 -19.84 70.58 20.35
C VAL A 299 -21.20 70.24 19.70
N ASP A 300 -21.53 70.82 18.54
CA ASP A 300 -22.69 70.48 17.72
C ASP A 300 -22.50 69.12 17.01
N LEU A 301 -22.51 68.06 17.81
CA LEU A 301 -22.90 66.72 17.36
C LEU A 301 -24.43 66.69 17.38
N GLY A 302 -25.06 67.31 16.37
CA GLY A 302 -26.50 67.53 16.31
C GLY A 302 -27.35 66.27 16.61
N PRO A 303 -28.61 66.43 17.05
CA PRO A 303 -29.52 65.32 17.32
C PRO A 303 -30.02 64.73 16.00
N GLY A 304 -29.25 63.83 15.37
CA GLY A 304 -29.65 63.25 14.09
C GLY A 304 -28.56 62.64 13.23
N GLY A 305 -27.48 62.13 13.83
CA GLY A 305 -26.59 61.20 13.12
C GLY A 305 -27.28 59.84 12.98
N ASP A 306 -28.28 59.77 12.10
CA ASP A 306 -28.75 58.51 11.54
C ASP A 306 -27.56 57.86 10.84
N HIS A 307 -26.88 56.97 11.56
CA HIS A 307 -25.90 56.04 11.00
C HIS A 307 -26.63 54.83 10.42
N THR A 308 -27.74 55.07 9.71
CA THR A 308 -28.20 54.19 8.65
C THR A 308 -27.91 54.90 7.32
N ASP A 309 -27.29 54.20 6.38
CA ASP A 309 -26.90 54.69 5.05
C ASP A 309 -25.79 55.76 4.96
N ARG A 310 -24.54 55.30 5.12
CA ARG A 310 -23.51 55.64 4.14
C ARG A 310 -22.83 54.37 3.64
N ASP A 311 -23.22 54.00 2.43
CA ASP A 311 -22.51 53.16 1.48
C ASP A 311 -21.98 51.82 2.02
N THR A 312 -22.81 50.80 1.83
CA THR A 312 -22.37 49.52 1.26
C THR A 312 -21.67 49.74 -0.09
N GLY A 313 -20.51 50.38 -0.07
CA GLY A 313 -19.55 50.33 -1.15
C GLY A 313 -18.91 48.94 -1.12
N HIS A 314 -19.37 48.08 -2.02
CA HIS A 314 -18.78 46.77 -2.31
C HIS A 314 -17.25 46.87 -2.47
N GLY A 315 -16.53 46.68 -1.37
CA GLY A 315 -15.12 46.35 -1.35
C GLY A 315 -14.99 44.86 -1.58
N ASN A 316 -14.82 44.49 -2.85
CA ASN A 316 -14.47 43.14 -3.27
C ASN A 316 -13.12 42.75 -2.64
N TRP A 317 -13.19 42.06 -1.51
CA TRP A 317 -12.11 41.24 -0.95
C TRP A 317 -12.74 39.96 -0.42
N PHE A 318 -12.94 38.99 -1.32
CA PHE A 318 -12.46 37.61 -1.24
C PHE A 318 -12.92 36.83 -2.48
#